data_AF-A0A1I4IUL3-F1
#
_entry.id   AF-A0A1I4IUL3-F1
#
_cell.length_a   1.000
_cell.length_b   1.000
_cell.length_c   1.000
_cell.angle_alpha   90.00
_cell.angle_beta   90.00
_cell.angle_gamma   90.00
#
_symmetry.space_group_name_H-M   'P 1'
#
loop_
_entity.id
_entity.type
_entity.pdbx_description
1 polymer ?
#
loop_
_entity_poly.entity_id
_entity_poly.type
_entity_poly.pdbx_seq_one_letter_code
_entity_poly.pdbx_strand_id
1 'polypeptide(L)'
;MDKLKPGTVVIELTVVDRGTATQRLLSEIVGAVRGWAAANTYENEIPVEFVIYSPSVWRKLVCKTNEKAPTKRDECKKWSIKKCQQLFGLSVDDNESDAILIGQARINEMSKLAAEIIE
;
A
#
# COMPACT_ATOMS: atom_id res chain seq x y z
N MET A 1 3.85 2.84 16.11
CA MET A 1 3.67 3.89 15.08
C MET A 1 3.89 5.29 15.65
N ASP A 2 3.89 5.44 16.98
CA ASP A 2 3.88 6.72 17.71
C ASP A 2 5.10 7.62 17.47
N LYS A 3 6.21 7.05 17.00
CA LYS A 3 7.40 7.80 16.59
C LYS A 3 7.21 8.54 15.25
N LEU A 4 6.50 7.93 14.30
CA LEU A 4 6.30 8.46 12.95
C LEU A 4 4.98 9.23 12.81
N LYS A 5 4.00 8.94 13.68
CA LYS A 5 2.66 9.54 13.67
C LYS A 5 2.04 9.62 12.26
N PRO A 6 1.86 8.48 11.58
CA PRO A 6 1.42 8.49 10.18
C PRO A 6 -0.02 8.99 10.06
N GLY A 7 -0.27 10.01 9.23
CA GLY A 7 -1.64 10.47 8.94
C GLY A 7 -2.49 9.46 8.17
N THR A 8 -1.85 8.52 7.47
CA THR A 8 -2.52 7.48 6.68
C THR A 8 -1.80 6.15 6.85
N VAL A 9 -2.57 5.07 6.99
CA VAL A 9 -2.12 3.67 6.90
C VAL A 9 -2.75 3.04 5.66
N VAL A 10 -1.93 2.36 4.87
CA VAL A 10 -2.34 1.74 3.61
C VAL A 10 -2.01 0.25 3.65
N ILE A 11 -2.94 -0.60 3.22
CA ILE A 11 -2.73 -2.06 3.16
C ILE A 11 -3.24 -2.65 1.83
N GLU A 12 -2.66 -3.76 1.41
CA GLU A 12 -3.17 -4.54 0.29
C GLU A 12 -4.42 -5.35 0.68
N LEU A 13 -5.41 -5.39 -0.21
CA LEU A 13 -6.57 -6.26 -0.11
C LEU A 13 -6.12 -7.73 -0.23
N THR A 14 -6.40 -8.51 0.82
CA THR A 14 -6.18 -9.95 0.82
C THR A 14 -7.25 -10.64 -0.04
N VAL A 15 -6.85 -11.34 -1.10
CA VAL A 15 -7.75 -12.14 -1.95
C VAL A 15 -7.93 -13.57 -1.43
N VAL A 16 -9.15 -14.11 -1.56
CA VAL A 16 -9.66 -15.38 -0.99
C VAL A 16 -9.11 -16.64 -1.68
N ASP A 17 -7.87 -16.60 -2.18
CA ASP A 17 -7.25 -17.74 -2.87
C ASP A 17 -6.43 -18.64 -1.92
N ARG A 18 -6.36 -18.26 -0.63
CA ARG A 18 -5.66 -19.03 0.40
C ARG A 18 -6.67 -19.78 1.26
N GLY A 19 -6.28 -20.95 1.75
CA GLY A 19 -7.13 -21.76 2.63
C GLY A 19 -7.83 -20.93 3.71
N THR A 20 -9.07 -21.30 4.04
CA THR A 20 -9.97 -20.51 4.90
C THR A 20 -9.35 -20.12 6.24
N ALA A 21 -8.50 -20.96 6.81
CA ALA A 21 -7.76 -20.66 8.04
C ALA A 21 -6.79 -19.47 7.88
N THR A 22 -5.99 -19.45 6.81
CA THR A 22 -5.08 -18.33 6.51
C THR A 22 -5.86 -17.06 6.24
N GLN A 23 -6.98 -17.14 5.52
CA GLN A 23 -7.80 -15.96 5.22
C GLN A 23 -8.42 -15.35 6.50
N ARG A 24 -8.87 -16.17 7.44
CA ARG A 24 -9.37 -15.70 8.75
C ARG A 24 -8.30 -14.94 9.51
N LEU A 25 -7.11 -15.53 9.65
CA LEU A 25 -5.99 -14.89 10.33
C LEU A 25 -5.60 -13.56 9.68
N LEU A 26 -5.51 -13.53 8.35
CA LEU A 26 -5.23 -12.30 7.62
C LEU A 26 -6.30 -11.23 7.86
N SER A 27 -7.57 -11.63 7.92
CA SER A 27 -8.70 -10.71 8.16
C SER A 27 -8.66 -10.15 9.59
N GLU A 28 -8.26 -10.95 10.58
CA GLU A 28 -8.05 -10.49 11.96
C GLU A 28 -6.89 -9.48 12.05
N ILE A 29 -5.78 -9.73 11.36
CA ILE A 29 -4.64 -8.80 11.29
C ILE A 29 -5.07 -7.47 10.65
N VAL A 30 -5.76 -7.52 9.51
CA VAL A 30 -6.30 -6.32 8.85
C VAL A 30 -7.26 -5.57 9.78
N GLY A 31 -8.11 -6.29 10.51
CA GLY A 31 -9.02 -5.74 11.52
C GLY A 31 -8.28 -5.03 12.65
N ALA A 32 -7.20 -5.62 13.16
CA ALA A 32 -6.36 -5.01 14.20
C ALA A 32 -5.69 -3.72 13.71
N VAL A 33 -5.15 -3.71 12.49
CA VAL A 33 -4.54 -2.51 11.89
C VAL A 33 -5.58 -1.41 11.68
N ARG A 34 -6.77 -1.76 11.16
CA ARG A 34 -7.89 -0.82 10.99
C ARG A 34 -8.37 -0.26 12.33
N GLY A 35 -8.48 -1.11 13.35
CA GLY A 35 -8.85 -0.72 14.70
C GLY A 35 -7.84 0.24 15.31
N TRP A 36 -6.54 -0.01 15.13
CA TRP A 36 -5.49 0.93 15.52
C TRP A 36 -5.66 2.27 14.82
N ALA A 37 -5.84 2.30 13.49
CA ALA A 37 -6.02 3.56 12.76
C ALA A 37 -7.25 4.36 13.23
N ALA A 38 -8.37 3.69 13.51
CA ALA A 38 -9.59 4.32 14.02
C ALA A 38 -9.44 4.85 15.45
N ALA A 39 -8.64 4.20 16.29
CA ALA A 39 -8.42 4.59 17.68
C ALA A 39 -7.32 5.65 17.86
N ASN A 40 -6.52 5.92 16.82
CA ASN A 40 -5.42 6.88 16.89
C ASN A 40 -5.79 8.14 16.12
N THR A 41 -5.66 9.28 16.79
CA THR A 41 -5.82 10.60 16.21
C THR A 41 -4.53 11.39 16.42
N TYR A 42 -4.27 12.32 15.50
CA TYR A 42 -3.20 13.30 15.67
C TYR A 42 -3.81 14.71 15.72
N GLU A 43 -3.04 15.75 15.40
CA GLU A 43 -3.48 17.15 15.49
C GLU A 43 -4.91 17.35 14.95
N ASN A 44 -5.70 18.14 15.68
CA ASN A 44 -7.14 18.39 15.42
C ASN A 44 -8.07 17.16 15.57
N GLU A 45 -7.63 16.12 16.28
CA GLU A 45 -8.42 14.91 16.56
C GLU A 45 -8.89 14.16 15.30
N ILE A 46 -8.21 14.38 14.17
CA ILE A 46 -8.51 13.67 12.93
C ILE A 46 -7.97 12.24 13.06
N PRO A 47 -8.83 11.21 12.86
CA PRO A 47 -8.39 9.82 12.88
C PRO A 47 -7.38 9.55 11.78
N VAL A 48 -6.45 8.62 12.04
CA VAL A 48 -5.56 8.12 11.00
C VAL A 48 -6.38 7.50 9.88
N GLU A 49 -6.17 7.98 8.66
CA GLU A 49 -6.86 7.45 7.49
C GLU A 49 -6.44 6.01 7.24
N PHE A 50 -7.39 5.13 6.93
CA PHE A 50 -7.12 3.75 6.58
C PHE A 50 -7.56 3.45 5.16
N VAL A 51 -6.60 3.12 4.29
CA VAL A 51 -6.82 2.89 2.85
C VAL A 51 -6.47 1.45 2.50
N ILE A 52 -7.31 0.83 1.65
CA ILE A 52 -7.05 -0.49 1.09
C ILE A 52 -6.91 -0.37 -0.41
N TYR A 53 -5.85 -0.97 -0.98
CA TYR A 53 -5.72 -1.14 -2.43
C TYR A 53 -5.78 -2.61 -2.83
N SER A 54 -6.41 -2.90 -3.97
CA SER A 54 -6.18 -4.18 -4.61
C SER A 54 -4.77 -4.25 -5.24
N PRO A 55 -4.21 -5.45 -5.43
CA PRO A 55 -2.88 -5.60 -6.03
C PRO A 55 -2.74 -4.94 -7.41
N SER A 56 -3.81 -4.87 -8.19
CA SER A 56 -3.79 -4.24 -9.52
C SER A 56 -3.82 -2.71 -9.43
N VAL A 57 -4.52 -2.15 -8.44
CA VAL A 57 -4.66 -0.70 -8.27
C VAL A 57 -3.33 -0.08 -7.85
N TRP A 58 -2.71 -0.55 -6.76
CA TRP A 58 -1.48 0.08 -6.29
C TRP A 58 -0.34 -0.04 -7.32
N ARG A 59 -0.26 -1.18 -8.03
CA ARG A 59 0.73 -1.36 -9.10
C ARG A 59 0.54 -0.37 -10.23
N LYS A 60 -0.70 -0.12 -10.66
CA LYS A 60 -1.01 0.87 -11.69
C LYS A 60 -0.63 2.29 -11.24
N LEU A 61 -0.84 2.62 -9.97
CA LEU A 61 -0.50 3.93 -9.41
C LEU A 61 1.01 4.20 -9.35
N VAL A 62 1.86 3.17 -9.28
CA VAL A 62 3.34 3.32 -9.28
C VAL A 62 3.99 3.05 -10.64
N CYS A 63 3.24 2.54 -11.62
CA CYS A 63 3.70 2.43 -13.00
C CYS A 63 3.87 3.83 -13.62
N LYS A 64 4.90 3.98 -14.47
CA LYS A 64 4.99 5.14 -15.36
C LYS A 64 3.87 5.06 -16.41
N THR A 65 3.52 6.19 -17.04
CA THR A 65 2.43 6.28 -18.04
C THR A 65 2.49 5.22 -19.15
N ASN A 66 3.70 4.81 -19.56
CA ASN A 66 3.92 3.82 -20.62
C ASN A 66 4.37 2.44 -20.11
N GLU A 67 4.35 2.21 -18.80
CA GLU A 67 4.74 0.96 -18.18
C GLU A 67 3.51 0.10 -17.89
N LYS A 68 3.60 -1.20 -18.19
CA LYS A 68 2.56 -2.17 -17.85
C LYS A 68 2.92 -2.91 -16.57
N ALA A 69 2.02 -2.87 -15.59
CA ALA A 69 2.15 -3.69 -14.38
C ALA A 69 2.12 -5.19 -14.74
N PRO A 70 3.01 -6.02 -14.16
CA PRO A 70 2.95 -7.47 -14.34
C PRO A 70 1.68 -8.04 -13.68
N THR A 71 1.26 -9.20 -14.16
CA THR A 71 0.07 -9.91 -13.63
C THR A 71 0.41 -11.27 -13.04
N LYS A 72 1.50 -11.91 -13.46
CA LYS A 72 1.91 -13.22 -12.92
C LYS A 72 2.66 -13.02 -11.60
N ARG A 73 2.31 -13.82 -10.59
CA ARG A 73 2.82 -13.70 -9.22
C ARG A 73 4.34 -13.60 -9.13
N ASP A 74 5.07 -14.48 -9.83
CA ASP A 74 6.54 -14.50 -9.80
C ASP A 74 7.17 -13.30 -10.49
N GLU A 75 6.52 -12.79 -11.55
CA GLU A 75 6.93 -11.55 -12.23
C GLU A 75 6.66 -10.34 -11.33
N CYS A 76 5.54 -10.34 -10.60
CA CYS A 76 5.18 -9.28 -9.68
C CYS A 76 6.21 -9.09 -8.58
N LYS A 77 6.66 -10.16 -7.92
CA LYS A 77 7.67 -10.09 -6.85
C LYS A 77 9.01 -9.53 -7.34
N LYS A 78 9.46 -9.99 -8.51
CA LYS A 78 10.71 -9.49 -9.11
C LYS A 78 10.57 -8.02 -9.52
N TRP A 79 9.40 -7.66 -10.01
CA TRP A 79 9.11 -6.29 -10.42
C TRP A 79 9.07 -5.34 -9.23
N SER A 80 8.44 -5.69 -8.10
CA SER A 80 8.36 -4.80 -6.93
C SER A 80 9.74 -4.54 -6.33
N ILE A 81 10.57 -5.58 -6.16
CA ILE A 81 11.96 -5.42 -5.71
C ILE A 81 12.74 -4.50 -6.65
N LYS A 82 12.68 -4.76 -7.97
CA LYS A 82 13.36 -3.93 -8.97
C LYS A 82 12.86 -2.49 -8.95
N LYS A 83 11.56 -2.28 -8.80
CA LYS A 83 10.93 -0.96 -8.78
C LYS A 83 11.35 -0.17 -7.53
N CYS A 84 11.43 -0.85 -6.38
CA CYS A 84 11.91 -0.25 -5.14
C CYS A 84 13.37 0.20 -5.26
N GLN A 85 14.24 -0.65 -5.83
CA GLN A 85 15.63 -0.29 -6.13
C GLN A 85 15.73 0.90 -7.11
N GLN A 86 14.86 0.96 -8.12
CA GLN A 86 14.86 2.05 -9.11
C GLN A 86 14.38 3.39 -8.54
N LEU A 87 13.36 3.38 -7.67
CA LEU A 87 12.77 4.59 -7.11
C LEU A 87 13.54 5.13 -5.89
N PHE A 88 14.06 4.22 -5.06
CA PHE A 88 14.60 4.58 -3.74
C PHE A 88 16.04 4.12 -3.50
N GLY A 89 16.63 3.34 -4.42
CA GLY A 89 17.97 2.78 -4.23
C GLY A 89 18.03 1.66 -3.17
N LEU A 90 16.88 1.14 -2.72
CA LEU A 90 16.78 0.18 -1.62
C LEU A 90 16.87 -1.27 -2.10
N SER A 91 17.69 -2.07 -1.42
CA SER A 91 17.75 -3.52 -1.56
C SER A 91 16.95 -4.16 -0.42
N VAL A 92 15.79 -4.71 -0.76
CA VAL A 92 14.77 -5.20 0.18
C VAL A 92 14.16 -6.51 -0.33
N ASP A 93 13.49 -7.24 0.55
CA ASP A 93 12.78 -8.47 0.16
C ASP A 93 11.43 -8.20 -0.54
N ASP A 94 10.71 -9.27 -0.91
CA ASP A 94 9.44 -9.14 -1.61
C ASP A 94 8.35 -8.49 -0.75
N ASN A 95 8.29 -8.79 0.55
CA ASN A 95 7.28 -8.23 1.46
C ASN A 95 7.54 -6.74 1.72
N GLU A 96 8.80 -6.39 1.99
CA GLU A 96 9.22 -5.01 2.20
C GLU A 96 9.01 -4.16 0.95
N SER A 97 9.38 -4.69 -0.23
CA SER A 97 9.20 -3.97 -1.49
C SER A 97 7.73 -3.68 -1.81
N ASP A 98 6.82 -4.63 -1.57
CA ASP A 98 5.39 -4.43 -1.76
C ASP A 98 4.85 -3.39 -0.76
N ALA A 99 5.23 -3.47 0.52
CA ALA A 99 4.79 -2.51 1.53
C ALA A 99 5.21 -1.06 1.21
N ILE A 100 6.47 -0.86 0.77
CA ILE A 100 6.98 0.46 0.38
C ILE A 100 6.20 1.00 -0.83
N LEU A 101 6.00 0.16 -1.86
CA LEU A 101 5.33 0.59 -3.09
C LEU A 101 3.82 0.85 -2.89
N ILE A 102 3.16 0.14 -1.97
CA ILE A 102 1.78 0.44 -1.56
C ILE A 102 1.70 1.83 -0.90
N GLY A 103 2.67 2.18 -0.06
CA GLY A 103 2.78 3.54 0.49
C GLY A 103 2.99 4.59 -0.61
N GLN A 104 3.90 4.32 -1.56
CA GLN A 104 4.15 5.21 -2.70
C GLN A 104 2.91 5.36 -3.61
N ALA A 105 2.11 4.31 -3.78
CA ALA A 105 0.88 4.37 -4.55
C ALA A 105 -0.09 5.41 -3.99
N ARG A 106 -0.22 5.50 -2.66
CA ARG A 106 -1.06 6.52 -2.01
C ARG A 106 -0.54 7.93 -2.24
N ILE A 107 0.78 8.13 -2.15
CA ILE A 107 1.41 9.43 -2.44
C ILE A 107 1.11 9.86 -3.87
N ASN A 108 1.21 8.94 -4.84
CA ASN A 108 0.94 9.21 -6.25
C ASN A 108 -0.54 9.55 -6.49
N GLU A 109 -1.46 8.80 -5.88
CA GLU A 109 -2.90 9.06 -5.98
C GLU A 109 -3.27 10.45 -5.45
N MET A 110 -2.75 10.81 -4.26
CA MET A 110 -3.00 12.12 -3.65
C MET A 110 -2.41 13.26 -4.47
N SER A 111 -1.21 13.08 -5.02
CA SER A 111 -0.58 14.07 -5.88
C SER A 111 -1.41 14.32 -7.15
N LYS A 112 -1.98 13.25 -7.74
CA LYS A 112 -2.84 13.35 -8.93
C LYS A 112 -4.15 14.09 -8.62
N LEU A 113 -4.81 13.76 -7.52
CA LEU A 113 -6.04 14.42 -7.09
C LEU A 113 -5.81 15.90 -6.76
N ALA A 114 -4.68 16.23 -6.11
CA ALA A 114 -4.33 17.62 -5.82
C ALA A 114 -4.11 18.44 -7.10
N ALA A 115 -3.49 17.85 -8.14
CA ALA A 115 -3.31 18.51 -9.42
C ALA A 115 -4.65 18.80 -10.13
N GLU A 116 -5.61 17.88 -10.06
CA GLU A 116 -6.95 18.03 -10.65
C GLU A 116 -7.82 19.10 -9.96
N ILE A 117 -7.50 19.51 -8.73
CA ILE A 117 -8.23 20.56 -7.99
C ILE A 117 -7.71 21.96 -8.34
N ILE A 118 -6.47 22.07 -8.80
CA ILE A 118 -5.80 23.33 -9.10
C ILE A 118 -6.03 23.76 -10.56
N GLU A 119 -6.43 22.83 -11.44
CA GLU A 119 -6.92 23.10 -12.80
C GLU A 119 -8.39 23.55 -12.82
#